data_AF-A0AAD5G2P1-F1
#
_entry.id   AF-A0AAD5G2P1-F1
#
_cell.length_a   1.000
_cell.length_b   1.000
_cell.length_c   1.000
_cell.angle_alpha   90.00
_cell.angle_beta   90.00
_cell.angle_gamma   90.00
#
_symmetry.space_group_name_H-M   'P 1'
#
loop_
_entity.id
_entity.type
_entity.pdbx_description
1 polymer ?
#
loop_
_entity_poly.entity_id
_entity_poly.type
_entity_poly.pdbx_seq_one_letter_code
_entity_poly.pdbx_strand_id
1 'polypeptide(L)' 'VWFFHCHLELHTGWGLKTAFLVEDGPGKDQRVRPPPKDLPQC' A
#
# COMPACT_ATOMS: atom_id res chain seq x y z
N VAL A 1 -2.56 1.62 1.93
CA VAL A 1 -1.19 1.14 2.22
C VAL A 1 -0.31 1.59 1.08
N TRP A 2 0.85 2.20 1.37
CA TRP A 2 1.81 2.66 0.37
C TRP A 2 3.09 1.84 0.48
N PHE A 3 3.49 1.19 -0.62
CA PHE A 3 4.72 0.41 -0.66
C PHE A 3 5.91 1.33 -0.95
N PHE A 4 6.93 1.27 -0.10
CA PHE A 4 8.16 2.04 -0.24
C PHE A 4 9.35 1.10 -0.20
N HIS A 5 10.14 1.06 -1.28
CA HIS A 5 11.23 0.11 -1.40
C HIS A 5 12.38 0.66 -2.26
N CYS A 6 13.53 0.00 -2.19
CA CYS A 6 14.61 0.21 -3.13
C CYS A 6 14.19 -0.31 -4.52
N HIS A 7 14.32 0.50 -5.58
CA HIS A 7 13.95 0.08 -6.94
C HIS A 7 14.92 -0.93 -7.59
N LEU A 8 15.98 -1.33 -6.88
CA LEU A 8 16.78 -2.48 -7.29
C LEU A 8 16.11 -3.75 -6.75
N GLU A 9 15.51 -4.54 -7.63
CA GLU A 9 14.65 -5.67 -7.26
C GLU A 9 15.34 -6.71 -6.35
N LEU A 10 16.64 -6.93 -6.54
CA LEU A 10 17.44 -7.78 -5.66
C LEU A 10 17.39 -7.29 -4.19
N HIS A 11 17.47 -5.99 -3.97
CA HIS A 11 17.40 -5.37 -2.65
C HIS A 11 15.97 -5.40 -2.08
N THR A 12 14.93 -5.27 -2.92
CA THR A 12 13.53 -5.49 -2.50
C THR A 12 13.34 -6.93 -1.99
N GLY A 13 13.91 -7.92 -2.70
CA GLY A 13 13.87 -9.33 -2.31
C GLY A 13 14.60 -9.61 -1.00
N TRP A 14 15.71 -8.91 -0.75
CA TRP A 14 16.47 -9.00 0.51
C TRP A 14 15.84 -8.26 1.70
N GLY A 15 14.79 -7.46 1.46
CA GLY A 15 14.04 -6.82 2.54
C GLY A 15 14.25 -5.32 2.70
N LEU A 16 14.90 -4.63 1.75
CA LEU A 16 14.92 -3.15 1.70
C LEU A 16 13.58 -2.62 1.16
N LYS A 17 12.53 -2.90 1.92
CA LYS A 17 11.16 -2.54 1.64
C LYS A 17 10.40 -2.32 2.94
N THR A 18 9.47 -1.41 2.92
CA THR A 18 8.53 -1.14 4.01
C THR A 18 7.21 -0.68 3.42
N ALA A 19 6.20 -0.53 4.27
CA ALA A 19 4.94 0.03 3.87
C ALA A 19 4.45 1.05 4.88
N PHE A 20 3.85 2.11 4.37
CA PHE A 20 3.17 3.11 5.19
C PHE A 20 1.66 2.84 5.19
N LEU A 21 1.08 2.72 6.37
CA LEU A 21 -0.37 2.81 6.55
C LEU A 21 -0.72 4.28 6.78
N VAL A 22 -1.55 4.82 5.89
CA VAL A 22 -2.11 6.16 6.02
C VAL A 22 -3.58 5.97 6.34
N GLU A 23 -3.99 6.47 7.51
CA GLU A 23 -5.38 6.38 7.97
C GLU A 23 -6.29 7.37 7.24
N ASP A 24 -7.59 7.10 7.26
CA ASP A 24 -8.61 7.98 6.71
C ASP A 24 -8.63 9.32 7.47
N GLY A 25 -8.69 10.43 6.73
CA GLY A 25 -8.89 11.75 7.30
C GLY A 25 -10.36 12.06 7.62
N PRO A 26 -10.64 13.20 8.28
CA PRO A 26 -12.00 13.59 8.66
C PRO A 26 -12.92 13.96 7.48
N GLY A 27 -12.34 14.38 6.34
CA GLY A 27 -13.11 14.76 5.14
C GLY A 27 -13.54 13.57 4.30
N LYS A 28 -14.67 13.67 3.59
CA LYS A 28 -15.15 12.62 2.67
C LYS A 28 -14.13 12.26 1.58
N ASP A 29 -13.39 13.26 1.09
CA ASP A 29 -12.37 13.09 0.04
C ASP A 29 -11.00 12.65 0.57
N GLN A 30 -10.87 12.49 1.89
CA GLN A 30 -9.64 12.04 2.56
C GLN A 30 -9.71 10.56 2.95
N ARG A 31 -10.63 9.81 2.34
CA ARG A 31 -10.89 8.40 2.65
C ARG A 31 -10.60 7.51 1.45
N VAL A 32 -10.10 6.32 1.73
CA VAL A 32 -9.88 5.32 0.68
C VAL A 32 -11.22 4.73 0.24
N ARG A 33 -11.38 4.46 -1.06
CA ARG A 33 -12.57 3.80 -1.60
C ARG A 33 -12.63 2.33 -1.12
N PRO A 34 -13.82 1.74 -0.96
CA PRO A 34 -13.94 0.33 -0.61
C PRO A 34 -13.27 -0.57 -1.67
N PRO A 35 -12.81 -1.77 -1.28
CA PRO A 35 -12.17 -2.70 -2.21
C PRO A 35 -13.15 -3.11 -3.32
N PRO A 36 -12.65 -3.32 -4.55
CA PRO A 36 -13.48 -3.77 -5.66
C PRO A 36 -13.89 -5.25 -5.46
N LYS A 37 -14.98 -5.66 -6.10
CA LYS A 37 -15.58 -6.99 -5.90
C LYS A 37 -14.75 -8.13 -6.49
N ASP A 38 -13.90 -7.82 -7.46
CA ASP A 38 -13.04 -8.73 -8.20
C ASP A 38 -11.61 -8.80 -7.62
N LEU A 39 -11.40 -8.30 -6.40
CA LEU A 39 -10.11 -8.39 -5.73
C LEU A 39 -9.69 -9.87 -5.54
N PRO A 40 -8.48 -10.29 -5.98
CA PRO A 40 -8.01 -11.66 -5.81
C PRO A 40 -7.95 -12.10 -4.34
N GLN A 41 -8.17 -13.39 -4.09
CA GLN A 41 -8.00 -13.98 -2.75
C GLN A 41 -6.50 -14.01 -2.37
N CYS A 42 -6.24 -13.82 -1.07
CA CYS A 42 -4.89 -13.80 -0.49
C CYS A 42 -4.25 -15.18 -0.41
#